data_AF-A0A496UGW6-F1
#
_entry.id   AF-A0A496UGW6-F1
#
_cell.length_a   1.000
_cell.length_b   1.000
_cell.length_c   1.000
_cell.angle_alpha   90.00
_cell.angle_beta   90.00
_cell.angle_gamma   90.00
#
_symmetry.space_group_name_H-M   'P 1'
#
loop_
_entity.id
_entity.type
_entity.pdbx_description
1 polymer ?
#
loop_
_entity_poly.entity_id
_entity_poly.type
_entity_poly.pdbx_seq_one_letter_code
_entity_poly.pdbx_strand_id
1 'polypeptide(L)'
;MIDIEQRRKVQDLFQEGKYDSAEKILNRMIKEDPDEASILNTLGDVLLKLDRTEEALEHFSKAGQLYCINGLHSAALSVARKALRMDSEFAEAHYIKALSYDSQGKFEDAKKEYLLYLKSKPSLKEPPVLQSCNAMTRLDPDDNKWVIRFAKVAAANEDDVLLKQAIETAGNRN
;
A
#
# COMPACT_ATOMS: atom_id res chain seq x y z
N MET A 1 17.84 -22.54 -4.91
CA MET A 1 18.46 -22.59 -6.25
C MET A 1 17.46 -22.32 -7.37
N ILE A 2 16.26 -22.92 -7.35
CA ILE A 2 15.22 -22.76 -8.39
C ILE A 2 14.80 -21.29 -8.60
N ASP A 3 14.65 -20.53 -7.51
CA ASP A 3 14.21 -19.13 -7.56
C ASP A 3 15.19 -18.18 -8.28
N ILE A 4 16.51 -18.33 -8.04
CA ILE A 4 17.55 -17.46 -8.65
C ILE A 4 17.59 -17.63 -10.17
N GLU A 5 17.44 -18.87 -10.66
CA GLU A 5 17.44 -19.17 -12.09
C GLU A 5 16.20 -18.59 -12.78
N GLN A 6 15.02 -18.71 -12.14
CA GLN A 6 13.79 -18.12 -12.67
C GLN A 6 13.86 -16.59 -12.71
N ARG A 7 14.40 -15.93 -11.68
CA ARG A 7 14.61 -14.48 -11.67
C ARG A 7 15.55 -14.01 -12.77
N ARG A 8 16.68 -14.70 -12.97
CA ARG A 8 17.59 -14.38 -14.08
C ARG A 8 16.87 -14.51 -15.41
N LYS A 9 16.11 -15.59 -15.61
CA LYS A 9 15.35 -15.79 -16.85
C LYS A 9 14.30 -14.70 -17.08
N VAL A 10 13.59 -14.25 -16.03
CA VAL A 10 12.68 -13.10 -16.12
C VAL A 10 13.42 -11.85 -16.55
N GLN A 11 14.58 -11.58 -15.94
CA GLN A 11 15.41 -10.42 -16.28
C GLN A 11 15.85 -10.46 -17.75
N ASP A 12 16.32 -11.61 -18.24
CA ASP A 12 16.75 -11.80 -19.63
C ASP A 12 15.58 -11.56 -20.60
N LEU A 13 14.42 -12.17 -20.34
CA LEU A 13 13.21 -11.97 -21.14
C LEU A 13 12.75 -10.52 -21.15
N PHE A 14 12.88 -9.81 -20.03
CA PHE A 14 12.56 -8.39 -19.94
C PHE A 14 13.48 -7.55 -20.83
N GLN A 15 14.78 -7.80 -20.82
CA GLN A 15 15.75 -7.09 -21.67
C GLN A 15 15.53 -7.39 -23.17
N GLU A 16 15.11 -8.61 -23.49
CA GLU A 16 14.76 -9.02 -24.86
C GLU A 16 13.39 -8.49 -25.33
N GLY A 17 12.64 -7.79 -24.46
CA GLY A 17 11.30 -7.29 -24.78
C GLY A 17 10.21 -8.37 -24.84
N LYS A 18 10.49 -9.59 -24.36
CA LYS A 18 9.57 -10.74 -24.35
C LYS A 18 8.68 -10.72 -23.11
N TYR A 19 7.90 -9.65 -22.97
CA TYR A 19 7.13 -9.36 -21.76
C TYR A 19 6.07 -10.41 -21.44
N ASP A 20 5.35 -10.96 -22.42
CA ASP A 20 4.37 -12.05 -22.20
C ASP A 20 5.03 -13.31 -21.61
N SER A 21 6.27 -13.60 -22.02
CA SER A 21 7.01 -14.75 -21.49
C SER A 21 7.49 -14.49 -20.07
N ALA A 22 7.93 -13.27 -19.79
CA ALA A 22 8.32 -12.84 -18.44
C ALA A 22 7.12 -12.92 -17.48
N GLU A 23 5.96 -12.41 -17.89
CA GLU A 23 4.70 -12.48 -17.14
C GLU A 23 4.34 -13.94 -16.78
N LYS A 24 4.41 -14.87 -17.74
CA LYS A 24 4.11 -16.29 -17.48
C LYS A 24 5.01 -16.91 -16.42
N ILE A 25 6.27 -16.49 -16.34
CA ILE A 25 7.18 -16.97 -15.28
C ILE A 25 6.81 -16.32 -13.95
N LEU A 26 6.64 -15.00 -13.91
CA LEU A 26 6.26 -14.26 -12.70
C LEU A 26 4.96 -14.78 -12.10
N ASN A 27 3.94 -15.06 -12.91
CA ASN A 27 2.68 -15.64 -12.46
C ASN A 27 2.82 -17.05 -11.87
N ARG A 28 3.84 -17.82 -12.26
CA ARG A 28 4.15 -19.09 -11.59
C ARG A 28 4.85 -18.85 -10.26
N MET A 29 5.81 -17.93 -10.22
CA MET A 29 6.51 -17.57 -8.99
C MET A 29 5.55 -17.03 -7.92
N ILE A 30 4.59 -16.17 -8.29
CA ILE A 30 3.55 -15.66 -7.36
C ILE A 30 2.66 -16.78 -6.81
N LYS A 31 2.42 -17.85 -7.58
CA LYS A 31 1.65 -19.00 -7.07
C LYS A 31 2.43 -19.81 -6.04
N GLU A 32 3.75 -19.81 -6.13
CA GLU A 32 4.63 -20.49 -5.18
C GLU A 32 4.82 -19.65 -3.91
N ASP A 33 5.02 -18.33 -4.06
CA ASP A 33 5.10 -17.36 -2.96
C ASP A 33 4.27 -16.10 -3.27
N PRO A 34 3.00 -16.03 -2.80
CA PRO A 34 2.11 -14.92 -3.07
C PRO A 34 2.49 -13.59 -2.40
N ASP A 35 3.36 -13.63 -1.39
CA ASP A 35 3.65 -12.50 -0.51
C ASP A 35 5.06 -11.94 -0.71
N GLU A 36 5.69 -12.30 -1.83
CA GLU A 36 6.98 -11.75 -2.18
C GLU A 36 6.86 -10.42 -2.95
N ALA A 37 7.15 -9.32 -2.24
CA ALA A 37 7.05 -7.95 -2.75
C ALA A 37 7.90 -7.70 -4.01
N SER A 38 9.07 -8.33 -4.14
CA SER A 38 9.95 -8.21 -5.31
C SER A 38 9.28 -8.70 -6.58
N ILE A 39 8.67 -9.89 -6.53
CA ILE A 39 8.02 -10.50 -7.69
C ILE A 39 6.84 -9.65 -8.13
N LEU A 40 6.02 -9.17 -7.20
CA LEU A 40 4.88 -8.29 -7.50
C LEU A 40 5.32 -6.97 -8.15
N ASN A 41 6.40 -6.35 -7.65
CA ASN A 41 6.96 -5.14 -8.26
C ASN A 41 7.51 -5.42 -9.68
N THR A 42 8.20 -6.54 -9.89
CA THR A 42 8.68 -6.93 -11.23
C THR A 42 7.53 -7.23 -12.18
N LEU A 43 6.46 -7.86 -11.70
CA LEU A 43 5.25 -8.08 -12.51
C LEU A 43 4.57 -6.77 -12.89
N GLY A 44 4.45 -5.82 -11.95
CA GLY A 44 3.97 -4.47 -12.28
C GLY A 44 4.81 -3.81 -13.38
N ASP A 45 6.14 -3.90 -13.31
CA ASP A 45 7.03 -3.38 -14.36
C ASP A 45 6.81 -4.07 -15.72
N VAL A 46 6.58 -5.39 -15.74
CA VAL A 46 6.25 -6.16 -16.96
C VAL A 46 4.90 -5.75 -17.54
N LEU A 47 3.88 -5.57 -16.69
CA LEU A 47 2.54 -5.19 -17.09
C LEU A 47 2.49 -3.78 -17.69
N LEU A 48 3.29 -2.84 -17.16
CA LEU A 48 3.47 -1.53 -17.79
C LEU A 48 4.05 -1.64 -19.21
N LYS A 49 4.92 -2.61 -19.47
CA LYS A 49 5.47 -2.86 -20.81
C LYS A 49 4.49 -3.53 -21.77
N LEU A 50 3.43 -4.10 -21.23
CA LEU A 50 2.30 -4.68 -21.95
C LEU A 50 1.11 -3.71 -22.04
N ASP A 51 1.30 -2.44 -21.69
CA ASP A 51 0.26 -1.40 -21.65
C ASP A 51 -0.93 -1.72 -20.71
N ARG A 52 -0.73 -2.61 -19.73
CA ARG A 52 -1.72 -3.02 -18.73
C ARG A 52 -1.54 -2.23 -17.43
N THR A 53 -1.77 -0.93 -17.53
CA THR A 53 -1.47 0.03 -16.44
C THR A 53 -2.30 -0.21 -15.18
N GLU A 54 -3.60 -0.50 -15.30
CA GLU A 54 -4.48 -0.72 -14.14
C GLU A 54 -4.01 -1.93 -13.32
N GLU A 55 -3.73 -3.05 -13.97
CA GLU A 55 -3.21 -4.26 -13.31
C GLU A 55 -1.82 -4.02 -12.70
N ALA A 56 -0.96 -3.24 -13.38
CA ALA A 56 0.33 -2.85 -12.83
C ALA A 56 0.17 -2.06 -11.52
N LEU A 57 -0.79 -1.14 -11.44
CA LEU A 57 -1.08 -0.36 -10.23
C LEU A 57 -1.52 -1.24 -9.06
N GLU A 58 -2.36 -2.26 -9.31
CA GLU A 58 -2.76 -3.24 -8.29
C GLU A 58 -1.54 -4.00 -7.72
N HIS A 59 -0.67 -4.49 -8.61
CA HIS A 59 0.54 -5.19 -8.20
C HIS A 59 1.53 -4.28 -7.46
N PHE A 60 1.69 -3.02 -7.88
CA PHE A 60 2.49 -2.03 -7.16
C PHE A 60 1.90 -1.72 -5.78
N SER A 61 0.57 -1.63 -5.67
CA SER A 61 -0.08 -1.43 -4.38
C SER A 61 0.23 -2.57 -3.41
N LYS A 62 0.03 -3.81 -3.84
CA LYS A 62 0.34 -5.00 -3.02
C LYS A 62 1.82 -5.07 -2.65
N ALA A 63 2.72 -4.86 -3.62
CA ALA A 63 4.16 -4.85 -3.39
C ALA A 63 4.58 -3.78 -2.37
N GLY A 64 4.06 -2.56 -2.50
CA GLY A 64 4.38 -1.46 -1.59
C GLY A 64 3.94 -1.72 -0.16
N GLN A 65 2.76 -2.30 0.05
CA GLN A 65 2.28 -2.70 1.37
C GLN A 65 3.15 -3.80 1.99
N LEU A 66 3.53 -4.82 1.23
CA LEU A 66 4.43 -5.88 1.69
C LEU A 66 5.83 -5.33 2.02
N TYR A 67 6.35 -4.40 1.23
CA TYR A 67 7.60 -3.71 1.57
C TYR A 67 7.48 -2.93 2.89
N CYS A 68 6.35 -2.28 3.16
CA CYS A 68 6.13 -1.63 4.46
C CYS A 68 6.13 -2.65 5.61
N ILE A 69 5.41 -3.78 5.46
CA ILE A 69 5.35 -4.86 6.45
C ILE A 69 6.76 -5.41 6.75
N ASN A 70 7.58 -5.56 5.71
CA ASN A 70 8.94 -6.08 5.82
C ASN A 70 9.97 -5.02 6.27
N GLY A 71 9.55 -3.80 6.63
CA GLY A 71 10.44 -2.70 7.03
C GLY A 71 11.27 -2.10 5.88
N LEU A 72 11.01 -2.50 4.63
CA LEU A 72 11.71 -2.07 3.43
C LEU A 72 11.14 -0.74 2.90
N HIS A 73 11.10 0.28 3.76
CA HIS A 73 10.43 1.55 3.47
C HIS A 73 10.99 2.28 2.24
N SER A 74 12.29 2.17 1.94
CA SER A 74 12.87 2.76 0.73
C SER A 74 12.32 2.12 -0.55
N ALA A 75 12.10 0.81 -0.55
CA ALA A 75 11.50 0.08 -1.67
C ALA A 75 10.02 0.43 -1.79
N ALA A 76 9.28 0.47 -0.67
CA ALA A 76 7.88 0.90 -0.63
C ALA A 76 7.68 2.29 -1.24
N LEU A 77 8.50 3.27 -0.84
CA LEU A 77 8.47 4.63 -1.39
C LEU A 77 8.83 4.68 -2.88
N SER A 78 9.73 3.80 -3.34
CA SER A 78 10.09 3.70 -4.76
C SER A 78 8.91 3.21 -5.59
N VAL A 79 8.23 2.15 -5.13
CA VAL A 79 7.05 1.59 -5.78
C VAL A 79 5.89 2.58 -5.78
N ALA A 80 5.61 3.24 -4.65
CA ALA A 80 4.58 4.28 -4.59
C ALA A 80 4.87 5.44 -5.57
N ARG A 81 6.14 5.85 -5.70
CA ARG A 81 6.55 6.85 -6.70
C ARG A 81 6.39 6.36 -8.14
N LYS A 82 6.55 5.05 -8.42
CA LYS A 82 6.26 4.49 -9.75
C LYS A 82 4.76 4.59 -10.04
N ALA A 83 3.92 4.14 -9.12
CA ALA A 83 2.47 4.18 -9.27
C ALA A 83 1.98 5.61 -9.51
N LEU A 84 2.44 6.59 -8.72
CA LEU A 84 2.09 8.00 -8.89
C LEU A 84 2.56 8.64 -10.21
N ARG A 85 3.53 8.05 -10.91
CA ARG A 85 3.89 8.51 -12.26
C ARG A 85 2.91 8.03 -13.32
N MET A 86 2.25 6.90 -13.08
CA MET A 86 1.28 6.32 -14.02
C MET A 86 -0.10 6.91 -13.79
N ASP A 87 -0.47 7.06 -12.51
CA ASP A 87 -1.68 7.72 -12.08
C ASP A 87 -1.36 8.62 -10.88
N SER A 88 -1.36 9.94 -11.11
CA SER A 88 -1.03 10.93 -10.09
C SER A 88 -2.03 10.99 -8.94
N GLU A 89 -3.25 10.45 -9.12
CA GLU A 89 -4.30 10.43 -8.10
C GLU A 89 -4.47 9.04 -7.46
N PHE A 90 -3.58 8.08 -7.77
CA PHE A 90 -3.64 6.72 -7.22
C PHE A 90 -3.53 6.73 -5.70
N ALA A 91 -4.65 6.49 -5.03
CA ALA A 91 -4.80 6.72 -3.60
C ALA A 91 -3.90 5.79 -2.77
N GLU A 92 -3.80 4.53 -3.18
CA GLU A 92 -3.04 3.48 -2.50
C GLU A 92 -1.54 3.83 -2.42
N ALA A 93 -1.00 4.55 -3.40
CA ALA A 93 0.38 5.02 -3.33
C ALA A 93 0.59 6.07 -2.23
N HIS A 94 -0.40 6.94 -1.98
CA HIS A 94 -0.37 7.85 -0.84
C HIS A 94 -0.43 7.08 0.48
N TYR A 95 -1.25 6.05 0.57
CA TYR A 95 -1.30 5.18 1.74
C TYR A 95 0.04 4.49 2.02
N ILE A 96 0.69 3.92 0.99
CA ILE A 96 2.02 3.28 1.11
C ILE A 96 3.09 4.27 1.59
N LYS A 97 3.08 5.50 1.06
CA LYS A 97 3.99 6.57 1.51
C LYS A 97 3.72 6.93 2.96
N ALA A 98 2.45 7.04 3.36
CA ALA A 98 2.06 7.33 4.73
C ALA A 98 2.58 6.29 5.71
N LEU A 99 2.35 4.99 5.45
CA LEU A 99 2.90 3.88 6.24
C LEU A 99 4.42 3.93 6.34
N SER A 100 5.09 4.20 5.22
CA SER A 100 6.55 4.30 5.16
C SER A 100 7.09 5.44 6.01
N TYR A 101 6.45 6.61 5.98
CA TYR A 101 6.87 7.77 6.77
C TYR A 101 6.55 7.62 8.25
N ASP A 102 5.39 7.07 8.58
CA ASP A 102 4.96 6.83 9.97
C ASP A 102 5.94 5.88 10.68
N SER A 103 6.32 4.78 10.01
CA SER A 103 7.31 3.82 10.52
C SER A 103 8.72 4.43 10.71
N GLN A 104 9.04 5.46 9.93
CA GLN A 104 10.31 6.20 10.05
C GLN A 104 10.25 7.36 11.05
N GLY A 105 9.14 7.57 11.74
CA GLY A 105 8.95 8.71 12.66
C GLY A 105 8.77 10.06 11.96
N LYS A 106 8.58 10.08 10.65
CA LYS A 106 8.35 11.31 9.86
C LYS A 106 6.87 11.66 9.89
N PHE A 107 6.38 12.03 11.07
CA PHE A 107 4.96 12.13 11.37
C PHE A 107 4.21 13.20 10.55
N GLU A 108 4.84 14.35 10.27
CA GLU A 108 4.23 15.39 9.42
C GLU A 108 4.03 14.92 7.97
N ASP A 109 5.04 14.25 7.41
CA ASP A 109 4.94 13.67 6.07
C ASP A 109 3.90 12.55 6.04
N ALA A 110 3.87 11.70 7.07
CA ALA A 110 2.87 10.63 7.19
C ALA A 110 1.44 11.20 7.24
N LYS A 111 1.21 12.21 8.09
CA LYS A 111 -0.07 12.91 8.22
C LYS A 111 -0.53 13.45 6.87
N LYS A 112 0.35 14.15 6.15
CA LYS A 112 0.05 14.69 4.82
C LYS A 112 -0.39 13.61 3.83
N GLU A 113 0.32 12.48 3.80
CA GLU A 113 0.02 11.41 2.85
C GLU A 113 -1.25 10.63 3.23
N TYR A 114 -1.52 10.39 4.52
CA TYR A 114 -2.80 9.83 4.98
C TYR A 114 -3.98 10.73 4.60
N LEU A 115 -3.83 12.06 4.70
CA LEU A 115 -4.85 13.00 4.27
C LEU A 115 -5.14 12.90 2.77
N LEU A 116 -4.11 12.75 1.94
CA LEU A 116 -4.26 12.58 0.50
C LEU A 116 -4.99 11.27 0.17
N TYR A 117 -4.62 10.16 0.82
CA TYR A 117 -5.36 8.90 0.70
C TYR A 117 -6.82 9.06 1.09
N LEU A 118 -7.11 9.63 2.26
CA LEU A 118 -8.49 9.79 2.75
C LEU A 118 -9.33 10.80 1.94
N LYS A 119 -8.68 11.68 1.17
CA LYS A 119 -9.32 12.67 0.28
C LYS A 119 -9.89 12.03 -0.99
N SER A 120 -9.34 10.90 -1.44
CA SER A 120 -9.91 10.15 -2.58
C SER A 120 -11.28 9.53 -2.27
N LYS A 121 -11.74 9.65 -1.01
CA LYS A 121 -13.00 9.08 -0.49
C LYS A 121 -13.08 7.57 -0.72
N PRO A 122 -12.08 6.81 -0.24
CA PRO A 122 -12.11 5.35 -0.29
C PRO A 122 -13.32 4.81 0.47
N SER A 123 -13.76 3.59 0.10
CA SER A 123 -14.88 2.93 0.77
C SER A 123 -14.56 2.72 2.25
N LEU A 124 -15.52 2.94 3.14
CA LEU A 124 -15.30 2.73 4.59
C LEU A 124 -14.91 1.28 4.92
N LYS A 125 -15.23 0.32 4.04
CA LYS A 125 -14.90 -1.10 4.22
C LYS A 125 -13.50 -1.48 3.74
N GLU A 126 -12.76 -0.55 3.14
CA GLU A 126 -11.39 -0.80 2.75
C GLU A 126 -10.49 -0.80 4.01
N PRO A 127 -9.70 -1.85 4.25
CA PRO A 127 -8.84 -1.94 5.43
C PRO A 127 -7.92 -0.71 5.65
N PRO A 128 -7.32 -0.11 4.60
CA PRO A 128 -6.47 1.06 4.77
C PRO A 128 -7.21 2.29 5.34
N VAL A 129 -8.54 2.40 5.21
CA VAL A 129 -9.31 3.52 5.77
C VAL A 129 -9.33 3.48 7.27
N LEU A 130 -9.55 2.29 7.84
CA LEU A 130 -9.56 2.09 9.29
C LEU A 130 -8.16 2.37 9.87
N GLN A 131 -7.13 1.83 9.22
CA GLN A 131 -5.73 2.04 9.60
C GLN A 131 -5.33 3.52 9.53
N SER A 132 -5.69 4.20 8.44
CA SER A 132 -5.42 5.63 8.26
C SER A 132 -6.16 6.47 9.31
N CYS A 133 -7.42 6.19 9.60
CA CYS A 133 -8.19 6.94 10.60
C CYS A 133 -7.60 6.74 12.01
N ASN A 134 -7.22 5.50 12.37
CA ASN A 134 -6.53 5.21 13.61
C ASN A 134 -5.20 5.98 13.71
N ALA A 135 -4.35 5.93 12.67
CA ALA A 135 -3.09 6.66 12.62
C ALA A 135 -3.31 8.18 12.78
N MET A 136 -4.32 8.74 12.12
CA MET A 136 -4.65 10.16 12.23
C MET A 136 -5.10 10.57 13.63
N THR A 137 -5.74 9.69 14.41
CA THR A 137 -6.04 10.01 15.83
C THR A 137 -4.76 10.28 16.62
N ARG A 138 -3.67 9.57 16.34
CA ARG A 138 -2.37 9.75 16.99
C ARG A 138 -1.59 10.92 16.40
N LEU A 139 -1.60 11.09 15.08
CA LEU A 139 -0.82 12.11 14.36
C LEU A 139 -1.45 13.51 14.42
N ASP A 140 -2.73 13.61 14.76
CA ASP A 140 -3.48 14.86 14.83
C ASP A 140 -4.46 14.82 16.03
N PRO A 141 -3.94 14.79 17.26
CA PRO A 141 -4.76 14.56 18.46
C PRO A 141 -5.73 15.71 18.76
N ASP A 142 -5.44 16.93 18.30
CA ASP A 142 -6.28 18.11 18.55
C ASP A 142 -7.54 18.12 17.68
N ASP A 143 -7.54 17.40 16.55
CA ASP A 143 -8.68 17.34 15.65
C ASP A 143 -9.57 16.12 15.96
N ASN A 144 -10.63 16.38 16.72
CA ASN A 144 -11.60 15.38 17.14
C ASN A 144 -12.33 14.68 15.97
N LYS A 145 -12.29 15.25 14.75
CA LYS A 145 -12.90 14.59 13.58
C LYS A 145 -12.29 13.22 13.31
N TRP A 146 -11.02 13.00 13.65
CA TRP A 146 -10.35 11.72 13.41
C TRP A 146 -10.87 10.63 14.31
N VAL A 147 -11.12 10.91 15.60
CA VAL A 147 -11.70 9.94 16.53
C VAL A 147 -13.14 9.59 16.13
N ILE A 148 -13.93 10.60 15.73
CA ILE A 148 -15.29 10.39 15.23
C ILE A 148 -15.28 9.53 13.96
N ARG A 149 -14.39 9.85 13.00
CA ARG A 149 -14.28 9.09 11.74
C ARG A 149 -13.78 7.66 12.02
N PHE A 150 -12.80 7.50 12.90
CA PHE A 150 -12.28 6.19 13.32
C PHE A 150 -13.40 5.31 13.90
N ALA A 151 -14.20 5.82 14.84
CA ALA A 151 -15.34 5.09 15.40
C ALA A 151 -16.36 4.68 14.32
N LYS A 152 -16.69 5.59 13.39
CA LYS A 152 -17.60 5.29 12.27
C LYS A 152 -17.07 4.19 11.36
N VAL A 153 -15.78 4.24 11.02
CA VAL A 153 -15.15 3.23 10.17
C VAL A 153 -15.10 1.88 10.90
N ALA A 154 -14.72 1.86 12.19
CA ALA A 154 -14.70 0.64 12.99
C ALA A 154 -16.08 -0.03 13.05
N ALA A 155 -17.13 0.75 13.31
CA ALA A 155 -18.51 0.25 13.32
C ALA A 155 -18.95 -0.29 11.94
N ALA A 156 -18.57 0.38 10.84
CA ALA A 156 -18.89 -0.06 9.49
C ALA A 156 -18.19 -1.37 9.07
N ASN A 157 -17.08 -1.71 9.74
CA ASN A 157 -16.33 -2.96 9.56
C ASN A 157 -16.66 -4.00 10.63
N GLU A 158 -17.61 -3.73 11.52
CA GLU A 158 -17.98 -4.63 12.63
C GLU A 158 -16.78 -4.97 13.55
N ASP A 159 -15.81 -4.05 13.66
CA ASP A 159 -14.63 -4.20 14.51
C ASP A 159 -14.89 -3.58 15.90
N ASP A 160 -15.47 -4.40 16.79
CA ASP A 160 -15.82 -4.00 18.15
C ASP A 160 -14.60 -3.60 19.00
N VAL A 161 -13.41 -4.13 18.71
CA VAL A 161 -12.19 -3.83 19.45
C VAL A 161 -11.74 -2.40 19.14
N LEU A 162 -11.62 -2.09 17.85
CA LEU A 162 -11.22 -0.76 17.41
C LEU A 162 -12.32 0.29 17.69
N LEU A 163 -13.59 -0.10 17.69
CA LEU A 163 -14.69 0.78 18.09
C LEU A 163 -14.56 1.20 19.56
N LYS A 164 -14.32 0.25 20.47
CA LYS A 164 -14.08 0.55 21.90
C LYS A 164 -12.87 1.45 22.07
N GLN A 165 -11.77 1.16 21.38
CA GLN A 165 -10.57 2.01 21.40
C GLN A 165 -10.88 3.45 20.96
N ALA A 166 -11.69 3.63 19.91
CA ALA A 166 -12.09 4.95 19.45
C ALA A 166 -12.90 5.71 20.51
N ILE A 167 -13.84 5.04 21.18
CA ILE A 167 -14.69 5.61 22.24
C ILE A 167 -13.85 6.02 23.45
N GLU A 168 -12.93 5.15 23.89
CA GLU A 168 -12.01 5.45 25.00
C GLU A 168 -11.11 6.64 24.68
N THR A 169 -10.57 6.68 23.46
CA THR A 169 -9.76 7.80 22.98
C THR A 169 -10.55 9.11 22.97
N ALA A 170 -11.85 9.08 22.63
CA ALA A 170 -12.72 10.24 22.70
C ALA A 170 -12.96 10.69 24.15
N GLY A 171 -13.19 9.74 25.06
CA GLY A 171 -13.42 10.02 26.48
C GLY A 171 -12.23 10.66 27.19
N ASN A 172 -11.01 10.29 26.79
CA ASN A 172 -9.76 10.82 27.36
C ASN A 172 -9.37 12.21 26.84
N ARG A 173 -10.06 12.75 25.83
CA ARG A 173 -9.80 14.07 25.23
C ARG A 173 -10.69 15.19 25.78
N ASN A 174 -11.57 14.87 26.73
CA ASN A 174 -12.46 15.82 27.40
C ASN A 174 -11.86 16.39 28.69
#